data_AF-A0A964BGV6-F1
#
_entry.id   AF-A0A964BGV6-F1
#
_cell.length_a   1.000
_cell.length_b   1.000
_cell.length_c   1.000
_cell.angle_alpha   90.00
_cell.angle_beta   90.00
_cell.angle_gamma   90.00
#
_symmetry.space_group_name_H-M   'P 1'
#
loop_
_entity.id
_entity.type
_entity.pdbx_description
1 polymer ?
#
loop_
_entity_poly.entity_id
_entity_poly.type
_entity_poly.pdbx_seq_one_letter_code
_entity_poly.pdbx_strand_id
1 'polypeptide(L)' 'RYVAGLIGAEHLALGSDFDGAVTTPFDTTGLPLITEAMLTAGFLQPDIEMAMGGNQIRLLLENLPD' A
#
# COMPACT_ATOMS: atom_id res chain seq x y z
N ARG A 1 8.84 1.49 5.65
CA ARG A 1 10.06 0.64 5.48
C ARG A 1 10.05 -0.62 6.34
N TYR A 2 9.66 -0.57 7.62
CA TYR A 2 9.72 -1.73 8.53
C TYR A 2 9.06 -3.01 7.97
N VAL A 3 7.77 -2.96 7.63
CA VAL A 3 7.03 -4.14 7.14
C VAL A 3 7.65 -4.70 5.86
N ALA A 4 7.91 -3.86 4.86
CA ALA A 4 8.59 -4.29 3.64
C ALA A 4 9.96 -4.94 3.89
N GLY A 5 10.73 -4.45 4.87
CA GLY A 5 12.02 -5.06 5.23
C GLY A 5 11.88 -6.39 5.97
N LEU A 6 10.73 -6.66 6.61
CA LEU A 6 10.46 -7.90 7.33
C LEU A 6 9.90 -9.00 6.41
N ILE A 7 8.98 -8.64 5.50
CA ILE A 7 8.20 -9.61 4.72
C ILE A 7 8.29 -9.41 3.21
N GLY A 8 9.07 -8.46 2.70
CA GLY A 8 9.10 -8.13 1.27
C GLY A 8 7.98 -7.17 0.86
N ALA A 9 8.20 -6.43 -0.24
CA ALA A 9 7.23 -5.48 -0.77
C ALA A 9 6.07 -6.18 -1.49
N GLU A 10 6.28 -7.38 -2.01
CA GLU A 10 5.32 -8.29 -2.62
C GLU A 10 4.25 -8.84 -1.65
N HIS A 11 4.42 -8.56 -0.35
CA HIS A 11 3.47 -8.90 0.71
C HIS A 11 2.92 -7.66 1.45
N LEU A 12 3.25 -6.44 0.99
CA LEU A 12 2.81 -5.18 1.60
C LEU A 12 1.53 -4.64 0.92
N ALA A 13 0.61 -4.08 1.70
CA ALA A 13 -0.54 -3.35 1.17
C ALA A 13 -0.87 -2.13 2.06
N LEU A 14 -1.57 -1.15 1.49
CA LEU A 14 -2.09 0.00 2.24
C LEU A 14 -3.48 -0.28 2.80
N GLY A 15 -3.74 0.18 4.03
CA GLY A 15 -5.06 0.18 4.65
C GLY A 15 -5.19 1.41 5.54
N SER A 16 -5.88 2.45 5.06
CA SER A 16 -5.93 3.76 5.71
C SER A 16 -6.89 3.84 6.89
N ASP A 17 -7.91 2.98 6.92
CA ASP A 17 -9.07 3.09 7.82
C ASP A 17 -9.80 4.44 7.67
N PHE A 18 -9.87 4.99 6.45
CA PHE A 18 -10.70 6.16 6.16
C PHE A 18 -12.17 5.88 6.50
N ASP A 19 -12.83 6.86 7.13
CA ASP A 19 -14.18 6.76 7.67
C ASP A 19 -14.35 5.58 8.68
N GLY A 20 -13.23 5.14 9.27
CA GLY A 20 -13.15 4.00 10.18
C GLY A 20 -13.06 4.38 11.66
N ALA A 21 -12.28 3.61 12.42
CA ALA A 21 -12.22 3.70 13.87
C ALA A 21 -11.18 4.71 14.39
N VAL A 22 -10.32 5.24 13.51
CA VAL A 22 -9.22 6.12 13.88
C VAL A 22 -9.35 7.50 13.25
N THR A 23 -8.79 8.52 13.91
CA THR A 23 -8.58 9.82 13.29
C THR A 23 -7.41 9.73 12.30
N THR A 24 -7.68 10.00 11.02
CA THR A 24 -6.66 9.97 9.97
C THR A 24 -5.99 11.34 9.80
N PRO A 25 -4.67 11.40 9.52
CA PRO A 25 -3.94 12.67 9.39
C PRO A 25 -4.19 13.41 8.07
N PHE A 26 -4.81 12.75 7.10
CA PHE A 26 -5.23 13.28 5.80
C PHE A 26 -6.42 12.44 5.30
N ASP A 27 -7.04 12.82 4.17
CA ASP A 27 -8.11 12.08 3.49
C ASP A 27 -7.61 11.41 2.20
N THR A 28 -8.52 10.86 1.39
CA THR A 28 -8.17 10.18 0.14
C THR A 28 -7.39 11.05 -0.86
N THR A 29 -7.52 12.38 -0.80
CA THR A 29 -6.74 13.30 -1.65
C THR A 29 -5.25 13.27 -1.34
N GLY A 30 -4.86 12.80 -0.15
CA GLY A 30 -3.47 12.65 0.30
C GLY A 30 -2.77 11.38 -0.16
N LEU A 31 -3.44 10.43 -0.82
CA LEU A 31 -2.83 9.17 -1.27
C LEU A 31 -1.57 9.37 -2.15
N PRO A 32 -1.50 10.36 -3.08
CA PRO A 32 -0.29 10.60 -3.86
C PRO A 32 0.94 10.95 -3.01
N LEU A 33 0.74 11.53 -1.82
CA LEU A 33 1.84 11.85 -0.89
C LEU A 33 2.49 10.59 -0.33
N ILE A 34 1.76 9.47 -0.22
CA ILE A 34 2.33 8.18 0.21
C ILE A 34 3.29 7.66 -0.86
N THR A 35 2.89 7.73 -2.13
CA THR A 35 3.75 7.36 -3.27
C THR A 35 5.02 8.20 -3.29
N GLU A 36 4.90 9.53 -3.14
CA GLU A 36 6.05 10.44 -3.07
C GLU A 36 6.97 10.13 -1.87
N ALA A 37 6.39 9.84 -0.71
CA ALA A 37 7.15 9.45 0.47
C ALA A 37 7.88 8.11 0.26
N MET A 38 7.29 7.14 -0.44
CA MET A 38 7.95 5.88 -0.77
C MET A 38 9.10 6.08 -1.76
N LEU A 39 8.92 6.91 -2.79
CA LEU A 39 10.00 7.30 -3.71
C LEU A 39 11.15 7.97 -2.96
N THR A 40 10.84 8.95 -2.11
CA THR A 40 11.83 9.66 -1.28
C THR A 40 12.54 8.71 -0.31
N ALA A 41 11.82 7.72 0.21
CA ALA A 41 12.39 6.71 1.07
C ALA A 41 13.28 5.71 0.31
N GLY A 42 13.32 5.72 -1.02
CA GLY A 42 14.16 4.83 -1.84
C GLY A 42 13.54 3.45 -2.08
N PHE A 43 12.22 3.35 -2.17
CA PHE A 43 11.58 2.15 -2.73
C PHE A 43 11.75 2.09 -4.24
N LEU A 44 11.86 0.89 -4.80
CA LEU A 44 11.87 0.70 -6.25
C LEU A 44 10.46 0.90 -6.80
N GLN A 45 10.34 1.40 -8.02
CA GLN A 45 9.04 1.61 -8.67
C GLN A 45 8.14 0.35 -8.69
N PRO A 46 8.66 -0.86 -9.01
CA PRO A 46 7.86 -2.09 -8.93
C PRO A 46 7.32 -2.38 -7.52
N ASP A 47 8.11 -2.10 -6.46
CA ASP A 47 7.68 -2.31 -5.07
C ASP A 47 6.51 -1.38 -4.71
N ILE A 48 6.56 -0.15 -5.20
CA ILE A 48 5.50 0.85 -5.01
C ILE A 48 4.24 0.41 -5.72
N GLU A 49 4.32 -0.03 -6.98
CA GLU A 49 3.17 -0.52 -7.75
C GLU A 49 2.48 -1.70 -7.05
N MET A 50 3.26 -2.64 -6.52
CA MET A 50 2.73 -3.77 -5.75
C MET A 50 2.06 -3.29 -4.45
N ALA A 51 2.71 -2.41 -3.69
CA ALA A 51 2.17 -1.91 -2.42
C ALA A 51 0.93 -1.03 -2.57
N MET A 52 0.87 -0.21 -3.63
CA MET A 52 -0.23 0.73 -3.90
C MET A 52 -1.52 0.05 -4.40
N GLY A 53 -1.47 -1.24 -4.71
CA GLY A 53 -2.67 -2.00 -5.05
C GLY A 53 -2.40 -3.35 -5.73
N GLY A 54 -1.25 -3.53 -6.37
CA GLY A 54 -0.93 -4.76 -7.10
C GLY A 54 -1.04 -6.03 -6.23
N ASN A 55 -0.59 -5.96 -4.98
CA ASN A 55 -0.71 -7.08 -4.04
C ASN A 55 -2.15 -7.39 -3.65
N GLN A 56 -2.99 -6.36 -3.45
CA GLN A 56 -4.40 -6.57 -3.15
C GLN A 56 -5.13 -7.17 -4.36
N ILE A 57 -4.90 -6.63 -5.56
CA ILE A 57 -5.47 -7.17 -6.80
C ILE A 57 -5.08 -8.63 -6.99
N ARG A 58 -3.78 -8.94 -6.87
CA ARG A 58 -3.27 -10.31 -6.98
C ARG A 58 -3.95 -11.23 -5.97
N LEU A 59 -4.00 -10.84 -4.70
CA LEU A 59 -4.64 -11.62 -3.64
C LEU A 59 -6.13 -11.87 -3.93
N LEU A 60 -6.87 -10.83 -4.33
CA LEU A 60 -8.30 -10.96 -4.61
C LEU A 60 -8.57 -11.84 -5.81
N LEU A 61 -7.81 -11.70 -6.91
CA LEU A 61 -7.94 -12.57 -8.09
C LEU A 61 -7.59 -14.03 -7.80
N GLU A 62 -6.67 -14.30 -6.88
CA GLU A 62 -6.31 -15.66 -6.47
C GLU A 62 -7.35 -16.32 -5.57
N ASN A 63 -8.21 -15.55 -4.88
CA ASN A 63 -9.03 -16.06 -3.77
C ASN A 63 -10.54 -15.79 -3.89
N LEU A 64 -10.98 -14.85 -4.73
CA LEU A 64 -12.40 -14.63 -4.96
C LEU A 64 -12.97 -15.70 -5.90
N PRO A 65 -14.21 -16.15 -5.69
CA PRO A 65 -14.90 -17.03 -6.63
C PRO A 65 -15.10 -16.37 -8.00
N ASP A 66 -15.22 -17.20 -9.04
CA ASP A 66 -15.66 -16.79 -10.38
C ASP A 66 -17.10 -16.23 -10.38
#